data_AF-A0A8T4VQY5-F1
#
_entry.id   AF-A0A8T4VQY5-F1
#
_cell.length_a   1.000
_cell.length_b   1.000
_cell.length_c   1.000
_cell.angle_alpha   90.00
_cell.angle_beta   90.00
_cell.angle_gamma   90.00
#
_symmetry.space_group_name_H-M   'P 1'
#
loop_
_entity.id
_entity.type
_entity.pdbx_description
1 polymer ?
#
loop_
_entity_poly.entity_id
_entity_poly.type
_entity_poly.pdbx_seq_one_letter_code
_entity_poly.pdbx_strand_id
1 'polypeptide(L)'
;MMPKDFGEYLGKGILRKCSPDKARARFLISESDKSFKGLKKRLDMMGIDDDNANSIVKDCYDIIMELIRAKLLLDGYSSSGQFAHEAEVSYL
;
A
#
# COMPACT_ATOMS: atom_id res chain seq x y z
N MET A 1 -12.48 12.17 -6.14
CA MET A 1 -11.42 13.07 -6.67
C MET A 1 -10.25 12.17 -7.03
N MET A 2 -9.64 12.34 -8.21
CA MET A 2 -8.45 11.54 -8.55
C MET A 2 -7.22 12.03 -7.76
N PRO A 3 -6.28 11.14 -7.39
CA PRO A 3 -5.01 11.55 -6.80
C PRO A 3 -4.31 12.59 -7.68
N LYS A 4 -3.64 13.55 -7.05
CA LYS A 4 -2.81 14.52 -7.77
C LYS A 4 -1.46 13.92 -8.12
N ASP A 5 -0.65 14.67 -8.87
CA ASP A 5 0.71 14.27 -9.18
C ASP A 5 1.57 14.15 -7.89
N PHE A 6 2.49 13.18 -7.86
CA PHE A 6 3.38 12.92 -6.71
C PHE A 6 4.18 14.18 -6.30
N GLY A 7 4.64 14.97 -7.27
CA GLY A 7 5.38 16.19 -7.05
C GLY A 7 4.57 17.26 -6.32
N GLU A 8 3.25 17.32 -6.52
CA GLU A 8 2.38 18.23 -5.78
C GLU A 8 2.32 17.91 -4.29
N TYR A 9 2.30 16.62 -3.95
CA TYR A 9 2.27 16.17 -2.56
C TYR A 9 3.62 16.39 -1.87
N LEU A 10 4.73 16.29 -2.60
CA LEU A 10 6.05 16.71 -2.13
C LEU A 10 6.09 18.23 -1.86
N GLY A 11 5.60 19.04 -2.79
CA GLY A 11 5.57 20.51 -2.65
C GLY A 11 4.72 20.99 -1.45
N LYS A 12 3.66 20.25 -1.10
CA LYS A 12 2.80 20.51 0.06
C LYS A 12 3.32 19.90 1.37
N GLY A 13 4.43 19.15 1.33
CA GLY A 13 5.01 18.50 2.50
C GLY A 13 4.16 17.36 3.09
N ILE A 14 3.21 16.83 2.32
CA ILE A 14 2.39 15.64 2.66
C ILE A 14 3.26 14.39 2.47
N LEU A 15 4.01 14.36 1.37
CA LEU A 15 5.17 13.48 1.20
C LEU A 15 6.43 14.24 1.54
N ARG A 16 7.38 13.57 2.18
CA ARG A 16 8.66 14.13 2.58
C ARG A 16 9.77 13.17 2.26
N LYS A 17 10.86 13.71 1.71
CA LYS A 17 12.10 12.96 1.53
C LYS A 17 12.77 12.75 2.88
N CYS A 18 13.17 11.51 3.16
CA CYS A 18 13.85 11.07 4.35
C CYS A 18 14.95 10.07 3.98
N SER A 19 15.63 9.52 5.00
CA SER A 19 16.53 8.38 4.76
C SER A 19 15.72 7.12 4.49
N PRO A 20 16.17 6.23 3.59
CA PRO A 20 15.52 4.95 3.36
C PRO A 20 15.36 4.12 4.64
N ASP A 21 14.15 3.65 4.92
CA ASP A 21 13.86 2.73 6.03
C ASP A 21 13.72 1.30 5.51
N LYS A 22 14.87 0.68 5.27
CA LYS A 22 14.93 -0.68 4.71
C LYS A 22 14.36 -1.73 5.67
N ALA A 23 14.42 -1.51 6.97
CA ALA A 23 13.93 -2.47 7.96
C ALA A 23 12.40 -2.53 7.90
N ARG A 24 11.74 -1.38 7.95
CA ARG A 24 10.29 -1.29 7.86
C ARG A 24 9.77 -1.70 6.49
N ALA A 25 10.47 -1.36 5.41
CA ALA A 25 10.11 -1.82 4.07
C ALA A 25 10.11 -3.35 3.96
N ARG A 26 11.16 -4.02 4.45
CA ARG A 26 11.23 -5.50 4.46
C ARG A 26 10.12 -6.13 5.29
N PHE A 27 9.78 -5.52 6.43
CA PHE A 27 8.67 -5.98 7.25
C PHE A 27 7.35 -5.93 6.47
N LEU A 28 7.03 -4.79 5.83
CA LEU A 28 5.82 -4.65 5.03
C LEU A 28 5.77 -5.63 3.85
N ILE A 29 6.89 -5.84 3.15
CA ILE A 29 6.96 -6.84 2.07
C ILE A 29 6.64 -8.23 2.63
N SER A 30 7.24 -8.61 3.76
CA SER A 30 6.98 -9.90 4.39
C SER A 30 5.51 -10.06 4.82
N GLU A 31 4.88 -9.01 5.36
CA GLU A 31 3.47 -9.06 5.75
C GLU A 31 2.56 -9.17 4.52
N SER A 32 2.82 -8.38 3.47
CA SER A 32 2.06 -8.44 2.22
C SER A 32 2.13 -9.83 1.56
N ASP A 33 3.30 -10.49 1.61
CA ASP A 33 3.47 -11.87 1.12
C ASP A 33 2.65 -12.88 1.92
N LYS A 34 2.59 -12.75 3.25
CA LYS A 34 1.77 -13.61 4.11
C LYS A 34 0.29 -13.39 3.85
N SER A 35 -0.13 -12.13 3.74
CA SER A 35 -1.50 -11.74 3.42
C SER A 35 -1.94 -12.29 2.07
N PHE A 36 -1.09 -12.17 1.04
CA PHE A 36 -1.36 -12.74 -0.28
C PHE A 36 -1.47 -14.27 -0.27
N LYS A 37 -0.56 -14.96 0.43
CA LYS A 37 -0.65 -16.42 0.62
C LYS A 37 -1.94 -16.82 1.36
N GLY A 38 -2.34 -16.05 2.36
CA GLY A 38 -3.58 -16.27 3.11
C GLY A 38 -4.82 -16.08 2.24
N LEU A 39 -4.87 -15.00 1.46
CA LEU A 39 -5.94 -14.72 0.51
C LEU A 39 -6.06 -15.85 -0.53
N LYS A 40 -4.94 -16.25 -1.13
CA LYS A 40 -4.92 -17.35 -2.11
C LYS A 40 -5.49 -18.64 -1.53
N LYS A 41 -5.08 -19.02 -0.31
CA LYS A 41 -5.65 -20.18 0.38
C LYS A 41 -7.16 -20.06 0.58
N ARG A 42 -7.68 -18.89 0.95
CA ARG A 42 -9.13 -18.67 1.09
C ARG A 42 -9.85 -18.83 -0.24
N LEU A 43 -9.32 -18.24 -1.31
CA LEU A 43 -9.86 -18.37 -2.66
C LEU A 43 -9.88 -19.83 -3.14
N ASP A 44 -8.81 -20.58 -2.89
CA ASP A 44 -8.72 -22.00 -3.25
C ASP A 44 -9.75 -22.87 -2.50
N MET A 45 -10.11 -22.49 -1.26
CA MET A 45 -11.07 -23.25 -0.43
C MET A 45 -12.52 -22.86 -0.63
N MET A 46 -12.80 -21.56 -0.75
CA MET A 46 -14.16 -20.99 -0.69
C MET A 46 -14.63 -20.46 -2.04
N GLY A 47 -13.72 -20.26 -3.00
CA GLY A 47 -14.02 -19.56 -4.24
C GLY A 47 -14.38 -18.09 -3.99
N ILE A 48 -15.12 -17.51 -4.92
CA ILE A 48 -15.65 -16.14 -4.84
C ILE A 48 -17.16 -16.23 -4.94
N ASP A 49 -17.85 -15.56 -4.02
CA ASP A 49 -19.31 -15.44 -3.98
C ASP A 49 -19.71 -14.00 -3.61
N ASP A 50 -21.01 -13.72 -3.63
CA ASP A 50 -21.53 -12.38 -3.36
C ASP A 50 -21.26 -11.90 -1.92
N ASP A 51 -21.12 -12.83 -0.97
CA ASP A 51 -20.88 -12.51 0.44
C ASP A 51 -19.40 -12.15 0.68
N ASN A 52 -18.47 -12.75 -0.08
CA ASN A 52 -17.04 -12.62 0.14
C ASN A 52 -16.33 -11.69 -0.86
N ALA A 53 -16.94 -11.37 -2.01
CA ALA A 53 -16.31 -10.59 -3.09
C ALA A 53 -15.73 -9.24 -2.61
N ASN A 54 -16.49 -8.49 -1.81
CA ASN A 54 -16.04 -7.20 -1.29
C ASN A 54 -14.84 -7.34 -0.34
N SER A 55 -14.82 -8.40 0.47
CA SER A 55 -13.71 -8.67 1.39
C SER A 55 -12.42 -9.01 0.64
N ILE A 56 -12.52 -9.79 -0.46
CA ILE A 56 -11.40 -10.15 -1.32
C ILE A 56 -10.80 -8.91 -1.99
N VAL A 57 -11.65 -8.03 -2.52
CA VAL A 57 -11.21 -6.77 -3.13
C VAL A 57 -10.47 -5.90 -2.11
N LYS A 58 -11.00 -5.83 -0.88
CA LYS A 58 -10.34 -5.12 0.22
C LYS A 58 -8.98 -5.72 0.57
N ASP A 59 -8.88 -7.05 0.65
CA ASP A 59 -7.61 -7.73 0.92
C ASP A 59 -6.58 -7.43 -0.17
N CYS A 60 -6.98 -7.49 -1.44
CA CYS A 60 -6.11 -7.11 -2.57
C CYS A 60 -5.62 -5.67 -2.46
N TYR A 61 -6.51 -4.75 -2.14
CA TYR A 61 -6.17 -3.34 -1.96
C TYR A 61 -5.17 -3.13 -0.83
N ASP A 62 -5.41 -3.74 0.34
CA ASP A 62 -4.54 -3.60 1.51
C ASP A 62 -3.12 -4.15 1.20
N ILE A 63 -3.03 -5.30 0.52
CA ILE A 63 -1.76 -5.87 0.05
C ILE A 63 -1.00 -4.92 -0.88
N ILE A 64 -1.70 -4.33 -1.86
CA ILE A 64 -1.10 -3.38 -2.81
C ILE A 64 -0.60 -2.13 -2.06
N MET A 65 -1.39 -1.61 -1.13
CA MET A 65 -1.01 -0.44 -0.34
C MET A 65 0.21 -0.69 0.55
N GLU A 66 0.33 -1.88 1.16
CA GLU A 66 1.53 -2.26 1.91
C GLU A 66 2.79 -2.28 1.03
N LEU A 67 2.68 -2.81 -0.19
CA LEU A 67 3.78 -2.84 -1.15
C LEU A 67 4.17 -1.44 -1.64
N ILE A 68 3.20 -0.56 -1.91
CA ILE A 68 3.46 0.85 -2.27
C ILE A 68 4.23 1.55 -1.14
N ARG A 69 3.77 1.41 0.10
CA ARG A 69 4.45 1.97 1.28
C ARG A 69 5.85 1.41 1.45
N ALA A 70 6.05 0.13 1.21
CA ALA A 70 7.38 -0.48 1.25
C ALA A 70 8.33 0.14 0.21
N LYS A 71 7.86 0.37 -1.03
CA LYS A 71 8.65 1.04 -2.07
C LYS A 71 8.99 2.48 -1.71
N LEU A 72 8.02 3.25 -1.19
CA LEU A 72 8.26 4.61 -0.70
C LEU A 72 9.34 4.65 0.38
N LEU A 73 9.29 3.73 1.34
CA LEU A 73 10.31 3.64 2.41
C LEU A 73 11.69 3.26 1.85
N LEU A 74 11.78 2.42 0.82
CA LEU A 74 13.04 2.07 0.16
C LEU A 74 13.66 3.25 -0.59
N ASP A 75 12.82 4.08 -1.20
CA ASP A 75 13.23 5.28 -1.94
C ASP A 75 13.51 6.48 -1.02
N GLY A 76 13.27 6.33 0.29
CA GLY A 76 13.48 7.39 1.27
C GLY A 76 12.37 8.44 1.22
N TYR A 77 11.13 8.00 1.18
CA TYR A 77 9.96 8.85 1.35
C TYR A 77 9.12 8.42 2.55
N SER A 78 8.49 9.40 3.18
CA SER A 78 7.48 9.22 4.21
C SER A 78 6.26 10.10 3.89
N SER A 79 5.07 9.59 4.19
CA SER A 79 3.79 10.26 4.05
C SER A 79 3.18 10.46 5.44
N SER A 80 2.50 11.59 5.66
CA SER A 80 1.76 11.81 6.91
C SER A 80 0.68 12.88 6.74
N GLY A 81 -0.32 12.85 7.64
CA GLY A 81 -1.39 13.85 7.66
C GLY A 81 -2.54 13.58 6.68
N GLN A 82 -3.36 14.59 6.46
CA GLN A 82 -4.46 14.52 5.49
C GLN A 82 -3.90 14.28 4.08
N PHE A 83 -4.60 13.48 3.28
CA PHE A 83 -4.21 13.07 1.92
C PHE A 83 -2.96 12.18 1.81
N ALA A 84 -2.39 11.70 2.94
CA ALA A 84 -1.26 10.77 2.92
C ALA A 84 -1.53 9.53 2.08
N HIS A 85 -2.74 8.98 2.17
CA HIS A 85 -3.15 7.83 1.39
C HIS A 85 -3.16 8.11 -0.12
N GLU A 86 -3.70 9.26 -0.54
CA GLU A 86 -3.72 9.64 -1.96
C GLU A 86 -2.30 9.90 -2.48
N ALA A 87 -1.47 10.51 -1.65
CA ALA A 87 -0.07 10.74 -1.94
C ALA A 87 0.72 9.43 -2.09
N GLU A 88 0.44 8.42 -1.26
CA GLU A 88 0.99 7.08 -1.41
C GLU A 88 0.58 6.45 -2.74
N VAL A 89 -0.70 6.53 -3.11
CA VAL A 89 -1.21 6.00 -4.39
C VAL A 89 -0.57 6.71 -5.58
N SER A 90 -0.33 8.03 -5.50
CA SER A 90 0.29 8.82 -6.59
C SER A 90 1.74 8.45 -6.91
N TYR A 91 2.37 7.59 -6.12
CA TYR A 91 3.73 7.10 -6.36
C TYR A 91 3.80 6.07 -7.50
N LEU A 92 2.68 5.42 -7.85
CA LEU A 92 2.56 4.53 -9.01
C LEU A 92 2.12 5.31 -10.25
#